data_AF-A0A969F4U7-F1
#
_entry.id   AF-A0A969F4U7-F1
#
_cell.length_a   1.000
_cell.length_b   1.000
_cell.length_c   1.000
_cell.angle_alpha   90.00
_cell.angle_beta   90.00
_cell.angle_gamma   90.00
#
_symmetry.space_group_name_H-M   'P 1'
#
loop_
_entity.id
_entity.type
_entity.pdbx_description
1 polymer ?
#
loop_
_entity_poly.entity_id
_entity_poly.type
_entity_poly.pdbx_seq_one_letter_code
_entity_poly.pdbx_strand_id
1 'polypeptide(L)' 'MQAKVQKSLRLLDENPRHPSLQVKQIQGAKGIYEGRVDRKYRFSFEFDRDDLILRNVDNHDECLKIPKIAGSVHRYWMQ' A
#
# COMPACT_ATOMS: atom_id res chain seq x y z
N MET A 1 9.97 6.17 -11.53
CA MET A 1 8.89 5.66 -10.65
C MET A 1 8.90 4.13 -10.57
N GLN A 2 8.70 3.43 -11.69
CA GLN A 2 8.65 1.95 -11.74
C GLN A 2 9.85 1.25 -11.07
N ALA A 3 11.09 1.70 -11.32
CA ALA A 3 12.29 1.11 -10.69
C ALA A 3 12.31 1.23 -9.16
N LYS A 4 11.75 2.33 -8.59
CA LYS A 4 11.65 2.49 -7.13
C LYS A 4 10.64 1.51 -6.56
N VAL A 5 9.49 1.36 -7.22
CA VAL A 5 8.46 0.39 -6.84
C VAL A 5 9.03 -1.01 -6.85
N GLN A 6 9.70 -1.43 -7.94
CA GLN A 6 10.33 -2.74 -8.04
C GLN A 6 11.35 -2.98 -6.92
N LYS A 7 12.18 -1.97 -6.60
CA LYS A 7 13.12 -2.07 -5.47
C LYS A 7 12.40 -2.27 -4.14
N SER A 8 11.34 -1.52 -3.88
CA SER A 8 10.56 -1.66 -2.65
C SER A 8 9.84 -3.01 -2.57
N LEU A 9 9.36 -3.55 -3.69
CA LEU A 9 8.72 -4.87 -3.72
C LEU A 9 9.73 -6.00 -3.48
N ARG A 10 10.94 -5.92 -4.06
CA ARG A 10 12.02 -6.88 -3.75
C ARG A 10 12.40 -6.83 -2.26
N LEU A 11 12.51 -5.62 -1.71
CA LEU A 11 12.82 -5.45 -0.30
C LEU A 11 11.69 -5.96 0.61
N LEU A 12 10.44 -5.83 0.17
CA LEU A 12 9.28 -6.36 0.87
C LEU A 12 9.26 -7.89 0.87
N ASP A 13 9.61 -8.52 -0.26
CA ASP A 13 9.75 -9.96 -0.41
C ASP A 13 10.87 -10.52 0.50
N GLU A 14 12.03 -9.84 0.53
CA GLU A 14 13.18 -10.23 1.36
C GLU A 14 12.95 -9.98 2.86
N ASN A 15 12.39 -8.83 3.22
CA ASN A 15 12.19 -8.42 4.61
C ASN A 15 11.01 -7.44 4.76
N PRO A 16 9.79 -7.95 5.03
CA PRO A 16 8.62 -7.10 5.24
C PRO A 16 8.75 -6.09 6.40
N ARG A 17 9.65 -6.34 7.36
CA ARG A 17 9.91 -5.46 8.50
C ARG A 17 11.04 -4.46 8.25
N HIS A 18 11.53 -4.34 7.02
CA HIS A 18 12.61 -3.41 6.72
C HIS A 18 12.20 -1.96 7.05
N PRO A 19 13.02 -1.20 7.82
CA PRO A 19 12.63 0.09 8.36
C PRO A 19 12.35 1.16 7.30
N SER A 20 12.89 1.02 6.08
CA SER A 20 12.57 1.94 4.97
C SER A 20 11.14 1.77 4.43
N LEU A 21 10.58 0.56 4.52
CA LEU A 21 9.22 0.26 4.04
C LEU A 21 8.17 0.82 5.01
N GLN A 22 8.47 0.85 6.31
CA GLN A 22 7.54 1.31 7.35
C GLN A 22 6.16 0.67 7.20
N VAL A 23 6.16 -0.66 7.02
CA VAL A 23 4.94 -1.43 6.83
C VAL A 23 4.05 -1.28 8.05
N LYS A 24 2.78 -0.95 7.82
CA LYS A 24 1.76 -0.91 8.86
C LYS A 24 0.40 -1.32 8.31
N GLN A 25 -0.44 -1.85 9.18
CA GLN A 25 -1.83 -2.12 8.84
C GLN A 25 -2.58 -0.79 8.64
N ILE A 26 -3.44 -0.74 7.61
CA ILE A 26 -4.28 0.42 7.35
C ILE A 26 -5.39 0.46 8.39
N GLN A 27 -5.59 1.61 9.03
CA GLN A 27 -6.64 1.79 10.03
C GLN A 27 -8.02 1.62 9.37
N GLY A 28 -8.84 0.72 9.93
CA GLY A 28 -10.17 0.42 9.40
C GLY A 28 -10.20 -0.61 8.27
N ALA A 29 -9.05 -1.13 7.83
CA ALA A 29 -8.97 -2.17 6.80
C ALA A 29 -8.16 -3.37 7.31
N LYS A 30 -8.84 -4.31 7.99
CA LYS A 30 -8.21 -5.51 8.54
C LYS A 30 -7.61 -6.37 7.43
N GLY A 31 -6.37 -6.79 7.61
CA GLY A 31 -5.63 -7.60 6.63
C GLY A 31 -5.01 -6.81 5.48
N ILE A 32 -5.25 -5.49 5.39
CA ILE A 32 -4.63 -4.64 4.38
C ILE A 32 -3.50 -3.82 5.02
N TYR A 33 -2.35 -3.83 4.37
CA TYR A 33 -1.13 -3.18 4.81
C TYR A 33 -0.71 -2.11 3.81
N GLU A 34 -0.01 -1.09 4.28
CA GLU A 34 0.67 -0.11 3.44
C GLU A 34 2.18 -0.12 3.68
N GLY A 35 2.96 0.14 2.64
CA GLY A 35 4.41 0.32 2.68
C GLY A 35 4.86 1.53 1.86
N ARG A 36 6.05 2.07 2.16
CA ARG A 36 6.65 3.21 1.46
C ARG A 36 7.42 2.77 0.22
N VAL A 37 7.17 3.45 -0.89
CA VAL A 37 8.07 3.45 -2.06
C VAL A 37 9.14 4.52 -1.86
N ASP A 38 8.72 5.73 -1.52
CA ASP A 38 9.58 6.83 -1.09
C ASP A 38 8.80 7.77 -0.13
N ARG A 39 9.24 9.03 0.01
CA ARG A 39 8.55 9.99 0.88
C ARG A 39 7.14 10.35 0.38
N LYS A 40 6.90 10.27 -0.93
CA LYS A 40 5.66 10.71 -1.57
C LYS A 40 4.72 9.54 -1.88
N TYR A 41 5.29 8.39 -2.23
CA TYR A 41 4.51 7.26 -2.73
C TYR A 41 4.41 6.11 -1.72
N ARG A 42 3.23 5.53 -1.63
CA ARG A 42 2.95 4.31 -0.86
C ARG A 42 2.30 3.27 -1.75
N PHE A 43 2.48 2.02 -1.38
CA PHE A 43 1.75 0.89 -1.95
C PHE A 43 0.93 0.21 -0.87
N SER A 44 -0.18 -0.42 -1.26
CA SER A 44 -0.99 -1.26 -0.39
C SER A 44 -1.00 -2.70 -0.87
N PHE A 45 -1.07 -3.63 0.08
CA PHE A 45 -1.01 -5.06 -0.19
C PHE A 45 -1.72 -5.85 0.89
N GLU A 46 -1.98 -7.12 0.62
CA GLU A 46 -2.43 -8.11 1.61
C GLU A 46 -1.57 -9.37 1.52
N PHE A 47 -1.54 -10.11 2.64
CA PHE A 47 -0.96 -11.45 2.66
C PHE A 47 -2.09 -12.46 2.43
N ASP A 48 -1.98 -13.29 1.40
CA ASP A 48 -2.82 -14.49 1.22
C ASP A 48 -1.95 -15.73 1.35
N ARG A 49 -2.03 -16.39 2.51
CA ARG A 49 -1.22 -17.58 2.83
C ARG A 49 0.27 -17.31 2.63
N ASP A 50 0.84 -17.79 1.53
CA ASP A 50 2.25 -17.67 1.18
C ASP A 50 2.52 -16.56 0.16
N ASP A 51 1.47 -15.95 -0.39
CA ASP A 51 1.53 -14.94 -1.43
C ASP A 51 1.32 -13.53 -0.88
N LEU A 52 1.93 -12.57 -1.57
CA LEU A 52 1.71 -11.15 -1.38
C LEU A 52 0.95 -10.57 -2.57
N ILE A 53 -0.26 -10.06 -2.30
CA ILE A 53 -1.11 -9.48 -3.34
C ILE A 53 -1.00 -7.95 -3.27
N LEU A 54 -0.32 -7.37 -4.25
CA LEU A 54 -0.24 -5.92 -4.42
C LEU A 54 -1.59 -5.36 -4.90
N ARG A 55 -2.13 -4.35 -4.21
CA ARG A 55 -3.44 -3.77 -4.57
C ARG A 55 -3.33 -2.43 -5.29
N ASN A 56 -2.53 -1.50 -4.76
CA ASN A 56 -2.38 -0.17 -5.36
C ASN A 56 -0.98 0.39 -5.10
N VAL A 57 -0.54 1.32 -5.95
CA VAL A 57 0.65 2.15 -5.77
C VAL A 57 0.27 3.60 -6.07
N ASP A 58 0.23 4.46 -5.04
CA ASP A 58 -0.35 5.79 -5.13
C ASP A 58 0.47 6.86 -4.42
N ASN A 59 0.22 8.11 -4.80
CA ASN A 59 0.78 9.32 -4.21
C ASN A 59 0.00 9.67 -2.93
N HIS A 60 0.68 9.65 -1.79
CA HIS A 60 0.09 9.99 -0.50
C HIS A 60 -0.35 11.47 -0.40
N ASP A 61 0.23 12.38 -1.18
CA ASP A 61 -0.11 13.81 -1.14
C ASP A 61 -1.33 14.18 -1.99
N GLU A 62 -1.62 13.45 -3.08
CA GLU A 62 -2.78 13.76 -3.93
C GLU A 62 -4.05 13.04 -3.49
N CYS A 63 -3.93 11.93 -2.76
CA CYS A 63 -5.07 11.18 -2.23
C CYS A 63 -5.81 11.87 -1.05
N LEU A 64 -5.26 12.97 -0.51
CA LEU A 64 -5.90 13.77 0.56
C LEU A 64 -6.82 14.90 0.04
N LYS A 65 -7.00 15.06 -1.28
CA LYS A 65 -7.99 15.99 -1.86
C LYS A 65 -9.37 15.36 -2.12
N ILE A 66 -9.64 14.20 -1.53
CA ILE A 66 -10.99 13.63 -1.50
C ILE A 66 -11.57 13.99 -0.11
N PRO A 67 -12.68 14.75 -0.03
CA PRO A 67 -13.25 15.15 1.24
C PRO A 67 -13.54 13.89 2.07
N LYS A 68 -13.11 13.90 3.34
CA LYS A 68 -13.33 12.81 4.28
C LYS A 68 -14.83 12.59 4.47
N ILE A 69 -15.42 11.69 3.71
CA ILE A 69 -16.75 11.17 4.02
C ILE A 69 -16.53 9.96 4.93
N ALA A 70 -17.00 10.10 6.17
CA ALA A 70 -17.09 9.01 7.11
C ALA A 70 -17.86 7.83 6.47
N GLY A 71 -17.23 6.66 6.41
CA GLY A 71 -17.85 5.43 5.93
C GLY A 71 -17.99 5.33 4.40
N SER A 72 -16.95 4.89 3.71
CA SER A 72 -17.12 4.30 2.38
C SER A 72 -16.03 3.28 2.09
N VAL A 73 -16.43 2.01 2.21
CA VAL A 73 -15.78 0.86 1.58
C VAL A 73 -15.76 1.10 0.07
N HIS A 74 -14.67 1.66 -0.46
CA HIS A 74 -14.49 1.80 -1.90
C HIS A 74 -14.03 0.46 -2.50
N ARG A 75 -15.04 -0.35 -2.80
CA ARG A 75 -15.02 -1.48 -3.73
C ARG A 75 -14.60 -0.93 -5.11
N TYR A 76 -13.40 -1.23 -5.59
CA TYR A 76 -12.97 -0.84 -6.93
C TYR A 76 -13.55 -1.79 -7.99
N TRP A 77 -14.42 -1.20 -8.83
CA TRP A 77 -14.56 -1.39 -10.27
C TRP A 77 -14.04 -2.70 -10.90
N MET A 78 -14.96 -3.65 -11.09
CA MET A 78 -15.04 -4.44 -12.33
C MET A 78 -16.32 -4.01 -13.05
N GLN A 79 -16.16 -3.31 -14.17
CA GLN A 79 -17.01 -3.28 -15.37
C GLN A 79 -16.24 -2.49 -16.43
#